data_AF-A0A947BIA7-F1
#
_entry.id   AF-A0A947BIA7-F1
#
_cell.length_a   1.000
_cell.length_b   1.000
_cell.length_c   1.000
_cell.angle_alpha   90.00
_cell.angle_beta   90.00
_cell.angle_gamma   90.00
#
_symmetry.space_group_name_H-M   'P 1'
#
loop_
_entity.id
_entity.type
_entity.pdbx_description
1 polymer ?
#
loop_
_entity_poly.entity_id
_entity_poly.type
_entity_poly.pdbx_seq_one_letter_code
_entity_poly.pdbx_strand_id
1 'polypeptide(L)'
;VLVVTPIPVISGSVIQVRPLGMLCMTDEAGKDAKIIAVPIDKLSSLYSGMKSVNDLPRSLLDSIAHFFDHYKDLETGKWVEIDGWVDTDAAKQEILDSIERYQAASK
;
A
#
# COMPACT_ATOMS: atom_id res chain seq x y z
N VAL A 1 3.25 3.00 2.03
CA VAL A 1 3.01 2.63 0.61
C VAL A 1 3.89 1.43 0.27
N LEU A 2 3.32 0.39 -0.34
CA LEU A 2 4.01 -0.78 -0.88
C LEU A 2 4.22 -0.54 -2.38
N VAL A 3 5.47 -0.60 -2.86
CA VAL A 3 5.78 -0.35 -4.27
C VAL A 3 6.29 -1.64 -4.91
N VAL A 4 5.55 -2.14 -5.90
CA VAL A 4 5.92 -3.36 -6.64
C VAL A 4 6.94 -3.00 -7.73
N THR A 5 8.14 -3.58 -7.66
CA THR A 5 9.24 -3.36 -8.61
C THR A 5 9.86 -4.71 -9.04
N PRO A 6 10.50 -4.81 -10.21
CA PRO A 6 11.11 -6.06 -10.65
C PRO A 6 12.37 -6.41 -9.86
N ILE A 7 13.00 -5.41 -9.24
CA ILE A 7 14.17 -5.53 -8.38
C ILE A 7 14.03 -4.59 -7.17
N PRO A 8 14.69 -4.88 -6.04
CA PRO A 8 14.66 -4.01 -4.87
C PRO A 8 15.18 -2.60 -5.16
N VAL A 9 14.62 -1.62 -4.46
CA VAL A 9 15.07 -0.21 -4.50
C VAL A 9 15.85 0.10 -3.21
N ILE A 10 16.89 0.92 -3.32
CA ILE A 10 17.76 1.28 -2.20
C ILE A 10 17.03 2.26 -1.26
N SER A 11 17.19 2.06 0.05
CA SER A 11 16.65 2.96 1.09
C SER A 11 17.04 4.42 0.85
N GLY A 12 16.08 5.34 1.02
CA GLY A 12 16.26 6.77 0.76
C GLY A 12 15.99 7.20 -0.68
N SER A 13 15.73 6.27 -1.61
CA SER A 13 15.33 6.60 -2.99
C SER A 13 13.91 7.18 -3.04
N VAL A 14 13.66 8.01 -4.05
CA VAL A 14 12.32 8.52 -4.38
C VAL A 14 11.88 7.94 -5.73
N ILE A 15 10.66 7.39 -5.77
CA ILE A 15 10.08 6.80 -6.98
C ILE A 15 8.71 7.38 -7.25
N GLN A 16 8.46 7.77 -8.51
CA GLN A 16 7.14 8.22 -8.93
C GLN A 16 6.27 7.01 -9.28
N VAL A 17 5.16 6.86 -8.56
CA VAL A 17 4.27 5.70 -8.65
C VAL A 17 2.82 6.13 -8.82
N ARG A 18 1.98 5.17 -9.18
CA ARG A 18 0.52 5.31 -9.20
C ARG A 18 -0.13 4.20 -8.36
N PRO A 19 -1.16 4.51 -7.57
CA PRO A 19 -1.83 3.52 -6.74
C PRO A 19 -2.63 2.53 -7.60
N LEU A 20 -2.72 1.28 -7.14
CA LEU A 20 -3.60 0.24 -7.67
C LEU A 20 -4.71 -0.14 -6.68
N GLY A 21 -4.53 0.15 -5.40
CA GLY A 21 -5.48 -0.17 -4.34
C GLY A 21 -4.84 0.02 -2.98
N MET A 22 -5.48 -0.52 -1.95
CA MET A 22 -5.01 -0.39 -0.57
C MET A 22 -5.43 -1.61 0.25
N LEU A 23 -4.52 -2.10 1.09
CA LEU A 23 -4.82 -3.09 2.11
C LEU A 23 -5.31 -2.34 3.36
N CYS A 24 -6.58 -2.52 3.70
CA CYS A 24 -7.15 -2.00 4.94
C CYS A 24 -6.79 -2.94 6.09
N MET A 25 -6.22 -2.36 7.14
CA MET A 25 -5.86 -3.08 8.35
C MET A 25 -5.92 -2.15 9.56
N THR A 26 -6.12 -2.74 10.72
CA THR A 26 -6.10 -2.07 12.02
C THR A 26 -5.04 -2.75 12.89
N ASP A 27 -4.29 -1.95 13.66
CA ASP A 27 -3.32 -2.44 14.64
C ASP A 27 -3.60 -1.85 16.03
N GLU A 28 -2.70 -2.09 16.98
CA GLU A 28 -2.83 -1.62 18.36
C GLU A 28 -2.95 -0.09 18.51
N ALA A 29 -2.54 0.69 17.50
CA ALA A 29 -2.58 2.15 17.48
C ALA A 29 -3.72 2.71 16.62
N GLY A 30 -4.51 1.85 15.95
CA GLY A 30 -5.67 2.22 15.16
C GLY A 30 -5.55 1.81 13.69
N LYS A 31 -6.14 2.61 12.79
CA LYS A 31 -6.14 2.31 11.35
C LYS A 31 -4.74 2.45 10.76
N ASP A 32 -4.26 1.42 10.07
CA ASP A 32 -2.90 1.34 9.52
C ASP A 32 -2.89 0.86 8.05
N ALA A 33 -3.72 1.48 7.22
CA ALA A 33 -3.91 1.08 5.83
C ALA A 33 -2.62 1.22 4.98
N LYS A 34 -2.40 0.27 4.06
CA LYS A 34 -1.22 0.21 3.18
C LYS A 34 -1.63 0.36 1.72
N ILE A 35 -1.39 1.52 1.12
CA ILE A 35 -1.55 1.71 -0.33
C ILE A 35 -0.55 0.80 -1.07
N ILE A 36 -1.00 0.08 -2.09
CA ILE A 36 -0.15 -0.65 -3.04
C ILE A 36 -0.07 0.11 -4.37
N ALA A 37 1.13 0.23 -4.91
CA ALA A 37 1.41 1.06 -6.07
C ALA A 37 2.44 0.42 -7.00
N VAL A 38 2.42 0.86 -8.26
CA VAL A 38 3.40 0.50 -9.29
C VAL A 38 4.05 1.75 -9.87
N PRO A 39 5.29 1.65 -10.39
CA PRO A 39 5.92 2.75 -11.13
C PRO A 39 5.02 3.30 -12.24
N ILE A 40 5.12 4.60 -12.50
CA ILE A 40 4.45 5.17 -13.67
C ILE A 40 5.03 4.62 -14.97
N ASP A 41 4.24 4.64 -16.03
CA ASP A 41 4.59 4.07 -17.34
C ASP A 41 5.89 4.65 -17.93
N LYS A 42 6.22 5.92 -17.61
CA LYS A 42 7.50 6.56 -18.01
C LYS A 42 8.73 5.88 -17.40
N LEU A 43 8.60 5.28 -16.20
CA LEU A 43 9.69 4.58 -15.52
C LEU A 43 9.76 3.11 -15.93
N SER A 44 8.61 2.47 -16.16
CA SER A 44 8.57 1.07 -16.59
C SER A 44 7.24 0.73 -17.28
N SER A 45 7.32 0.24 -18.52
CA SER A 45 6.15 -0.23 -19.28
C SER A 45 5.62 -1.59 -18.81
N LEU A 46 6.35 -2.30 -17.94
CA LEU A 46 5.94 -3.61 -17.40
C LEU A 46 4.58 -3.56 -16.71
N TYR A 47 4.22 -2.41 -16.14
CA TYR A 47 3.03 -2.23 -15.35
C TYR A 47 1.89 -1.54 -16.10
N SER A 48 2.09 -1.13 -17.37
CA SER A 48 1.12 -0.31 -18.12
C SER A 48 -0.29 -0.91 -18.17
N GLY A 49 -0.40 -2.25 -18.23
CA GLY A 49 -1.67 -2.97 -18.24
C GLY A 49 -2.39 -3.04 -16.89
N MET A 50 -1.70 -2.83 -15.76
CA MET A 50 -2.29 -2.95 -14.42
C MET A 50 -2.97 -1.64 -14.04
N LYS A 51 -4.28 -1.65 -13.83
CA LYS A 51 -5.12 -0.49 -13.46
C LYS A 51 -5.80 -0.64 -12.10
N SER A 52 -5.89 -1.87 -11.60
CA SER A 52 -6.49 -2.25 -10.32
C SER A 52 -5.56 -3.20 -9.56
N VAL A 53 -5.74 -3.27 -8.23
CA VAL A 53 -5.06 -4.24 -7.37
C VAL A 53 -5.30 -5.68 -7.83
N ASN A 54 -6.47 -5.95 -8.42
CA ASN A 54 -6.82 -7.27 -8.95
C ASN A 54 -6.03 -7.67 -10.21
N ASP A 55 -5.30 -6.72 -10.84
CA ASP A 55 -4.40 -7.03 -11.96
C ASP A 55 -3.03 -7.56 -11.48
N LEU A 56 -2.76 -7.51 -10.17
CA LEU A 56 -1.57 -8.13 -9.59
C LEU A 56 -1.79 -9.64 -9.40
N PRO A 57 -0.72 -10.44 -9.42
CA PRO A 57 -0.82 -11.86 -9.11
C PRO A 57 -1.46 -12.08 -7.74
N ARG A 58 -2.49 -12.93 -7.66
CA ARG A 58 -3.19 -13.19 -6.41
C ARG A 58 -2.25 -13.71 -5.31
N SER A 59 -1.29 -14.55 -5.68
CA SER A 59 -0.25 -15.05 -4.78
C SER A 59 0.59 -13.93 -4.14
N LEU A 60 0.86 -12.84 -4.87
CA LEU A 60 1.54 -11.68 -4.32
C LEU A 60 0.67 -10.96 -3.28
N LEU A 61 -0.61 -10.74 -3.60
CA LEU A 61 -1.56 -10.10 -2.68
C LEU A 61 -1.73 -10.90 -1.39
N ASP A 62 -1.89 -12.22 -1.50
CA ASP A 62 -2.02 -13.12 -0.36
C ASP A 62 -0.72 -13.15 0.48
N SER A 63 0.45 -13.16 -0.18
CA SER A 63 1.75 -13.11 0.52
C SER A 63 1.94 -11.79 1.29
N ILE A 64 1.52 -10.67 0.72
CA ILE A 64 1.56 -9.36 1.38
C ILE A 64 0.60 -9.33 2.58
N ALA A 65 -0.64 -9.81 2.41
CA ALA A 65 -1.62 -9.84 3.50
C ALA A 65 -1.13 -10.73 4.65
N HIS A 66 -0.65 -11.95 4.34
CA HIS A 66 -0.07 -12.86 5.32
C HIS A 66 1.14 -12.26 6.04
N PHE A 67 2.02 -11.53 5.33
CA PHE A 67 3.14 -10.85 5.98
C PHE A 67 2.65 -9.87 7.06
N PHE A 68 1.67 -9.01 6.73
CA PHE A 68 1.16 -8.03 7.69
C PHE A 68 0.34 -8.65 8.82
N ASP A 69 -0.35 -9.76 8.55
CA ASP A 69 -1.10 -10.50 9.58
C ASP A 69 -0.16 -11.06 10.66
N HIS A 70 1.03 -11.52 10.27
CA HIS A 70 1.92 -12.29 11.16
C HIS A 70 3.20 -11.59 11.63
N TYR A 71 3.66 -10.50 10.99
CA TYR A 71 5.00 -9.96 11.29
C TYR A 71 5.18 -9.47 12.74
N LYS A 72 4.08 -9.22 13.45
CA LYS A 72 4.03 -8.78 14.84
C LYS A 72 3.72 -9.89 15.84
N ASP A 73 3.54 -11.15 15.42
CA ASP A 73 3.07 -12.25 16.30
C ASP A 73 3.91 -12.44 17.57
N LEU A 74 5.20 -12.11 17.51
CA LEU A 74 6.14 -12.25 18.62
C LEU A 74 6.40 -10.93 19.37
N GLU A 75 5.74 -9.85 18.99
CA GLU A 75 5.84 -8.55 19.65
C GLU A 75 4.76 -8.44 20.74
N THR A 76 5.17 -8.44 22.01
CA THR A 76 4.24 -8.45 23.15
C THR A 76 3.30 -7.23 23.11
N GLY A 77 1.99 -7.49 23.09
CA GLY A 77 0.95 -6.47 23.11
C GLY A 77 0.64 -5.84 21.74
N LYS A 78 1.27 -6.30 20.65
CA LYS A 78 0.95 -5.88 19.29
C LYS A 78 0.13 -6.92 18.56
N TRP A 79 -0.69 -6.45 17.63
CA TRP A 79 -1.57 -7.30 16.82
C TRP A 79 -1.90 -6.58 15.51
N VAL A 80 -2.41 -7.33 14.54
CA VAL A 80 -2.93 -6.82 13.29
C VAL A 80 -4.25 -7.52 12.98
N GLU A 81 -5.22 -6.76 12.46
CA GLU A 81 -6.45 -7.29 11.88
C GLU A 81 -6.54 -6.79 10.42
N ILE A 82 -6.68 -7.73 9.49
CA ILE A 82 -6.80 -7.45 8.06
C ILE A 82 -8.27 -7.33 7.66
N ASP A 83 -8.73 -6.14 7.30
CA ASP A 83 -10.07 -5.89 6.76
C ASP A 83 -10.19 -6.31 5.28
N GLY A 84 -9.05 -6.30 4.57
CA GLY A 84 -8.94 -6.75 3.18
C GLY A 84 -8.53 -5.66 2.19
N TRP A 85 -8.55 -6.01 0.91
CA TRP A 85 -8.13 -5.12 -0.17
C TRP A 85 -9.30 -4.26 -0.68
N VAL A 86 -9.04 -2.96 -0.86
CA VAL A 86 -9.95 -2.00 -1.51
C VAL A 86 -9.35 -1.48 -2.81
N ASP A 87 -10.22 -0.91 -3.65
CA ASP A 87 -9.90 -0.53 -5.02
C ASP A 87 -9.04 0.74 -5.15
N THR A 88 -8.69 1.05 -6.39
CA THR A 88 -7.87 2.20 -6.77
C THR A 88 -8.47 3.53 -6.31
N ASP A 89 -9.80 3.67 -6.31
CA ASP A 89 -10.45 4.95 -6.02
C ASP A 89 -10.51 5.20 -4.52
N ALA A 90 -10.78 4.17 -3.71
CA ALA A 90 -10.60 4.24 -2.25
C ALA A 90 -9.16 4.61 -1.87
N ALA A 91 -8.16 4.04 -2.54
CA ALA A 91 -6.76 4.38 -2.31
C ALA A 91 -6.42 5.83 -2.69
N LYS A 92 -6.98 6.35 -3.79
CA LYS A 92 -6.81 7.77 -4.16
C LYS A 92 -7.49 8.70 -3.17
N GLN A 93 -8.68 8.36 -2.68
CA GLN A 93 -9.38 9.16 -1.69
C GLN A 93 -8.55 9.25 -0.40
N GLU A 94 -8.01 8.14 0.10
CA GLU A 94 -7.15 8.15 1.28
C GLU A 94 -5.89 9.03 1.10
N ILE A 95 -5.31 9.06 -0.11
CA ILE A 95 -4.20 9.97 -0.43
C ILE A 95 -4.64 11.43 -0.31
N LEU A 96 -5.78 11.78 -0.92
CA LEU A 96 -6.29 13.16 -0.91
C LEU A 96 -6.65 13.61 0.51
N ASP A 97 -7.35 12.77 1.27
CA ASP A 97 -7.72 13.05 2.66
C ASP A 97 -6.47 13.21 3.55
N SER A 98 -5.44 12.39 3.33
CA SER A 98 -4.16 12.50 4.03
C SER A 98 -3.43 13.81 3.71
N ILE A 99 -3.45 14.24 2.44
CA ILE A 99 -2.88 15.53 2.02
C ILE A 99 -3.64 16.69 2.68
N GLU A 100 -4.97 16.65 2.69
CA GLU A 100 -5.79 17.68 3.33
C GLU A 100 -5.50 17.78 4.83
N ARG A 101 -5.47 16.65 5.55
CA ARG A 101 -5.12 16.61 6.98
C ARG A 101 -3.75 17.22 7.26
N TYR A 102 -2.74 16.89 6.45
CA TYR A 102 -1.41 17.46 6.59
C TYR A 102 -1.41 18.99 6.38
N GLN A 103 -2.12 19.47 5.37
CA GLN A 103 -2.23 20.91 5.08
C GLN A 103 -2.99 21.65 6.18
N ALA A 104 -4.04 21.06 6.75
CA ALA A 104 -4.80 21.64 7.85
C ALA A 104 -3.99 21.71 9.15
N ALA A 105 -3.18 20.69 9.45
CA ALA A 105 -2.30 20.68 10.63
C ALA A 105 -1.09 21.62 10.50
N SER A 106 -0.75 22.04 9.29
CA SER A 106 0.35 22.98 9.01
C SER A 106 -0.06 24.45 9.06
N LYS A 107 -1.34 24.75 9.35
CA LYS A 107 -1.86 26.09 9.62
C LYS A 107 -1.91 26.34 11.12
#